data_AF-A0A9D2T8M3-F1
#
_entry.id   AF-A0A9D2T8M3-F1
#
_cell.length_a   1.000
_cell.length_b   1.000
_cell.length_c   1.000
_cell.angle_alpha   90.00
_cell.angle_beta   90.00
_cell.angle_gamma   90.00
#
_symmetry.space_group_name_H-M   'P 1'
#
loop_
_entity.id
_entity.type
_entity.pdbx_description
1 polymer ?
#
loop_
_entity_poly.entity_id
_entity_poly.type
_entity_poly.pdbx_seq_one_letter_code
_entity_poly.pdbx_strand_id
1 'polypeptide(L)'
;MDLLEAIQTRHSVRSYTSQEIEGKIKDELLSFLQECNRDSGLHMQLILDEPKAFDSFIAHFGKFSGARNYIAIIGAKDSSVEEICGYYGEKVVLKAQQMGLNTCWAAMTYSKIKTAYELKKDEKIYMVIAIGYGENQGNPHKSKSASDVSNLSDSSPEWFRKGVEAALLAPTAMNQQKFYFTLHDDQTVSVKSGIGFYSRTDLGIVKYHFELGAGTENFQWRTDS
;
A
#
# COMPACT_ATOMS: atom_id res chain seq x y z
N MET A 1 -9.61 -15.24 -3.91
CA MET A 1 -9.93 -14.61 -2.61
C MET A 1 -10.61 -13.28 -2.87
N ASP A 2 -11.55 -12.89 -2.02
CA ASP A 2 -12.13 -11.54 -2.07
C ASP A 2 -11.17 -10.48 -1.50
N LEU A 3 -11.57 -9.20 -1.51
CA LEU A 3 -10.72 -8.10 -1.03
C LEU A 3 -10.54 -8.11 0.50
N LEU A 4 -11.53 -8.53 1.28
CA LEU A 4 -11.42 -8.57 2.74
C LEU A 4 -10.50 -9.72 3.16
N GLU A 5 -10.60 -10.88 2.51
CA GLU A 5 -9.66 -11.99 2.65
C GLU A 5 -8.23 -11.55 2.27
N ALA A 6 -8.08 -10.75 1.20
CA ALA A 6 -6.79 -10.20 0.81
C ALA A 6 -6.22 -9.27 1.89
N ILE A 7 -7.03 -8.39 2.51
CA ILE A 7 -6.58 -7.54 3.63
C ILE A 7 -6.06 -8.39 4.80
N GLN A 8 -6.79 -9.45 5.17
CA GLN A 8 -6.44 -10.31 6.31
C GLN A 8 -5.15 -11.11 6.07
N THR A 9 -4.96 -11.58 4.84
CA THR A 9 -3.85 -12.49 4.49
C THR A 9 -2.64 -11.79 3.89
N ARG A 10 -2.77 -10.52 3.50
CA ARG A 10 -1.64 -9.72 3.00
C ARG A 10 -0.69 -9.42 4.15
N HIS A 11 0.54 -9.89 4.01
CA HIS A 11 1.64 -9.58 4.91
C HIS A 11 2.87 -9.15 4.13
N SER A 12 3.79 -8.43 4.79
CA SER A 12 5.05 -8.04 4.15
C SER A 12 5.92 -9.28 3.93
N VAL A 13 6.27 -9.56 2.68
CA VAL A 13 7.22 -10.62 2.30
C VAL A 13 8.47 -9.99 1.73
N ARG A 14 9.64 -10.47 2.15
CA ARG A 14 10.94 -9.96 1.68
C ARG A 14 11.84 -11.04 1.08
N SER A 15 11.37 -12.28 1.06
CA SER A 15 12.06 -13.41 0.43
C SER A 15 11.18 -13.98 -0.68
N TYR A 16 11.72 -14.02 -1.89
CA TYR A 16 10.98 -14.42 -3.08
C TYR A 16 11.66 -15.58 -3.80
N THR A 17 10.87 -16.44 -4.40
CA THR A 17 11.36 -17.53 -5.26
C THR A 17 11.85 -16.97 -6.60
N SER A 18 12.48 -17.83 -7.41
CA SER A 18 12.88 -17.49 -8.78
C SER A 18 11.74 -17.58 -9.81
N GLN A 19 10.50 -17.85 -9.38
CA GLN A 19 9.37 -18.00 -10.30
C GLN A 19 9.01 -16.66 -10.94
N GLU A 20 8.85 -16.66 -12.27
CA GLU A 20 8.58 -15.46 -13.05
C GLU A 20 7.12 -15.01 -12.97
N ILE A 21 6.89 -13.69 -13.00
CA ILE A 21 5.56 -13.11 -13.18
C ILE A 21 5.29 -13.04 -14.69
N GLU A 22 4.56 -14.02 -15.21
CA GLU A 22 4.32 -14.19 -16.64
C GLU A 22 2.85 -14.51 -16.98
N GLY A 23 2.55 -14.60 -18.27
CA GLY A 23 1.23 -14.94 -18.80
C GLY A 23 0.11 -14.06 -18.25
N LYS A 24 -1.02 -14.69 -17.91
CA LYS A 24 -2.24 -13.99 -17.49
C LYS A 24 -2.04 -13.09 -16.27
N ILE A 25 -1.21 -13.50 -15.30
CA ILE A 25 -0.97 -12.71 -14.08
C ILE A 25 -0.25 -11.41 -14.43
N LYS A 26 0.76 -11.48 -15.30
CA LYS A 26 1.47 -10.29 -15.79
C LYS A 26 0.52 -9.35 -16.54
N ASP A 27 -0.28 -9.89 -17.46
CA ASP A 27 -1.19 -9.10 -18.30
C ASP A 27 -2.26 -8.40 -17.45
N GLU A 28 -2.81 -9.11 -16.46
CA GLU A 28 -3.82 -8.55 -15.54
C GLU A 28 -3.20 -7.48 -14.62
N LEU A 29 -1.99 -7.70 -14.10
CA LEU A 29 -1.29 -6.70 -13.28
C LEU A 29 -0.95 -5.43 -14.07
N LEU A 30 -0.49 -5.57 -15.32
CA LEU A 30 -0.21 -4.44 -16.21
C LEU A 30 -1.49 -3.67 -16.54
N SER A 31 -2.58 -4.36 -16.84
CA SER A 31 -3.88 -3.74 -17.12
C SER A 31 -4.39 -2.97 -15.90
N PHE A 32 -4.32 -3.55 -14.72
CA PHE A 32 -4.75 -2.90 -13.48
C PHE A 32 -3.89 -1.68 -13.12
N LEU A 33 -2.58 -1.72 -13.37
CA LEU A 33 -1.70 -0.57 -13.21
C LEU A 33 -2.08 0.57 -14.17
N GLN A 34 -2.43 0.26 -15.42
CA GLN A 34 -2.90 1.27 -16.37
C GLN A 34 -4.19 1.94 -15.91
N GLU A 35 -5.14 1.17 -15.38
CA GLU A 35 -6.38 1.71 -14.79
C GLU A 35 -6.08 2.62 -13.61
N CYS A 36 -5.24 2.16 -12.67
CA CYS A 36 -4.84 2.96 -11.52
C CYS A 36 -4.14 4.25 -11.95
N ASN A 37 -3.23 4.20 -12.93
CA ASN A 37 -2.55 5.38 -13.45
C ASN A 37 -3.51 6.38 -14.11
N ARG A 38 -4.48 5.88 -14.88
CA ARG A 38 -5.51 6.72 -15.51
C ARG A 38 -6.36 7.44 -14.46
N ASP A 39 -6.78 6.74 -13.42
CA ASP A 39 -7.69 7.27 -12.41
C ASP A 39 -6.98 8.22 -11.43
N SER A 40 -5.68 7.98 -11.17
CA SER A 40 -4.89 8.74 -10.18
C SER A 40 -4.02 9.85 -10.76
N GLY A 41 -3.71 9.79 -12.06
CA GLY A 41 -2.67 10.61 -12.67
C GLY A 41 -1.24 10.20 -12.28
N LEU A 42 -1.06 9.08 -11.57
CA LEU A 42 0.26 8.50 -11.31
C LEU A 42 0.86 7.85 -12.56
N HIS A 43 2.14 7.52 -12.46
CA HIS A 43 2.91 6.86 -13.50
C HIS A 43 3.55 5.56 -12.96
N MET A 44 2.76 4.74 -12.26
CA MET A 44 3.25 3.47 -11.70
C MET A 44 3.69 2.52 -12.82
N GLN A 45 4.85 1.89 -12.64
CA GLN A 45 5.45 0.99 -13.62
C GLN A 45 5.80 -0.35 -12.97
N LEU A 46 5.47 -1.46 -13.65
CA LEU A 46 5.94 -2.79 -13.28
C LEU A 46 7.31 -3.04 -13.91
N ILE A 47 8.32 -3.27 -13.07
CA ILE A 47 9.66 -3.65 -13.46
C ILE A 47 9.82 -5.14 -13.18
N LEU A 48 10.17 -5.90 -14.21
CA LEU A 48 10.40 -7.34 -14.14
C LEU A 48 11.87 -7.67 -14.39
N ASP A 49 12.35 -8.70 -13.72
CA ASP A 49 13.70 -9.24 -13.85
C ASP A 49 14.84 -8.19 -13.73
N GLU A 50 14.72 -7.32 -12.72
CA GLU A 50 15.68 -6.28 -12.41
C GLU A 50 16.17 -6.45 -10.96
N PRO A 51 17.16 -7.35 -10.72
CA PRO A 51 17.64 -7.63 -9.37
C PRO A 51 18.46 -6.48 -8.76
N LYS A 52 19.03 -5.57 -9.56
CA LYS A 52 20.03 -4.61 -9.05
C LYS A 52 19.40 -3.60 -8.09
N ALA A 53 18.10 -3.35 -8.18
CA ALA A 53 17.38 -2.56 -7.18
C ALA A 53 17.50 -3.16 -5.77
N PHE A 54 17.56 -4.49 -5.63
CA PHE A 54 17.63 -5.19 -4.33
C PHE A 54 18.97 -5.91 -4.08
N ASP A 55 19.93 -5.81 -5.00
CA ASP A 55 21.29 -6.31 -4.88
C ASP A 55 22.24 -5.23 -4.33
N SER A 56 21.93 -4.74 -3.12
CA SER A 56 22.73 -3.70 -2.45
C SER A 56 22.76 -3.91 -0.94
N PHE A 57 23.81 -3.40 -0.28
CA PHE A 57 23.96 -3.51 1.18
C PHE A 57 22.74 -3.00 1.96
N ILE A 58 22.13 -1.91 1.48
CA ILE A 58 20.95 -1.30 2.11
C ILE A 58 19.70 -2.18 1.92
N ALA A 59 19.58 -2.89 0.80
CA ALA A 59 18.49 -3.86 0.58
C ALA A 59 18.66 -5.12 1.46
N HIS A 60 19.89 -5.60 1.64
CA HIS A 60 20.18 -6.67 2.60
C HIS A 60 19.91 -6.26 4.05
N PHE A 61 20.17 -5.00 4.43
CA PHE A 61 19.73 -4.47 5.72
C PHE A 61 18.19 -4.50 5.85
N GLY A 62 17.48 -4.27 4.75
CA GLY A 62 16.03 -4.47 4.64
C GLY A 62 15.58 -5.93 4.67
N LYS A 63 16.51 -6.90 4.73
CA LYS A 63 16.27 -8.35 4.67
C LYS A 63 15.59 -8.82 3.37
N PHE A 64 15.86 -8.15 2.26
CA PHE A 64 15.42 -8.63 0.95
C PHE A 64 16.32 -9.77 0.43
N SER A 65 15.69 -10.81 -0.11
CA SER A 65 16.34 -11.94 -0.79
C SER A 65 15.49 -12.38 -1.98
N GLY A 66 16.12 -12.67 -3.12
CA GLY A 66 15.41 -13.13 -4.33
C GLY A 66 14.48 -12.10 -4.99
N ALA A 67 14.39 -10.87 -4.47
CA ALA A 67 13.56 -9.81 -5.04
C ALA A 67 14.13 -9.35 -6.39
N ARG A 68 13.41 -9.64 -7.48
CA ARG A 68 13.79 -9.28 -8.85
C ARG A 68 12.75 -8.41 -9.55
N ASN A 69 11.57 -8.25 -8.95
CA ASN A 69 10.48 -7.50 -9.54
C ASN A 69 9.96 -6.48 -8.54
N TYR A 70 9.55 -5.32 -9.05
CA TYR A 70 8.98 -4.27 -8.23
C TYR A 70 8.08 -3.36 -9.03
N ILE A 71 7.20 -2.68 -8.32
CA ILE A 71 6.37 -1.62 -8.87
C ILE A 71 6.96 -0.30 -8.42
N ALA A 72 7.40 0.53 -9.36
CA ALA A 72 7.86 1.88 -9.07
C ALA A 72 6.66 2.80 -8.94
N ILE A 73 6.51 3.43 -7.77
CA ILE A 73 5.45 4.41 -7.52
C ILE A 73 5.97 5.80 -7.89
N ILE A 74 5.54 6.28 -9.06
CA ILE A 74 6.01 7.52 -9.69
C ILE A 74 4.84 8.49 -9.79
N GLY A 75 5.10 9.76 -9.51
CA GLY A 75 4.14 10.84 -9.67
C GLY A 75 4.82 12.21 -9.76
N ALA A 76 4.01 13.24 -9.99
CA ALA A 76 4.47 14.63 -10.01
C ALA A 76 5.19 15.00 -8.70
N LYS A 77 6.19 15.87 -8.75
CA LYS A 77 6.97 16.36 -7.59
C LYS A 77 6.15 17.31 -6.70
N ASP A 78 5.06 16.80 -6.14
CA ASP A 78 4.19 17.51 -5.22
C ASP A 78 3.94 16.64 -3.97
N SER A 79 4.00 17.29 -2.83
CA SER A 79 3.75 16.67 -1.54
C SER A 79 2.29 16.22 -1.34
N SER A 80 1.36 16.79 -2.10
CA SER A 80 -0.05 16.38 -2.16
C SER A 80 -0.25 14.99 -2.77
N VAL A 81 0.72 14.51 -3.56
CA VAL A 81 0.66 13.23 -4.28
C VAL A 81 0.98 12.04 -3.36
N GLU A 82 1.57 12.26 -2.18
CA GLU A 82 1.96 11.17 -1.25
C GLU A 82 0.76 10.31 -0.82
N GLU A 83 -0.37 10.94 -0.51
CA GLU A 83 -1.61 10.21 -0.16
C GLU A 83 -2.15 9.41 -1.34
N ILE A 84 -2.15 9.99 -2.54
CA ILE A 84 -2.57 9.30 -3.78
C ILE A 84 -1.67 8.09 -4.06
N CYS A 85 -0.35 8.25 -3.89
CA CYS A 85 0.63 7.16 -4.00
C CYS A 85 0.31 6.00 -3.06
N GLY A 86 -0.03 6.30 -1.80
CA GLY A 86 -0.40 5.28 -0.82
C GLY A 86 -1.70 4.56 -1.19
N TYR A 87 -2.73 5.33 -1.52
CA TYR A 87 -4.06 4.82 -1.84
C TYR A 87 -4.04 3.90 -3.08
N TYR A 88 -3.46 4.35 -4.19
CA TYR A 88 -3.39 3.56 -5.42
C TYR A 88 -2.30 2.49 -5.39
N GLY A 89 -1.20 2.71 -4.66
CA GLY A 89 -0.22 1.66 -4.43
C GLY A 89 -0.82 0.49 -3.65
N GLU A 90 -1.66 0.76 -2.64
CA GLU A 90 -2.30 -0.31 -1.86
C GLU A 90 -3.40 -1.04 -2.64
N LYS A 91 -4.10 -0.36 -3.56
CA LYS A 91 -4.96 -1.01 -4.56
C LYS A 91 -4.20 -2.10 -5.31
N VAL A 92 -3.01 -1.75 -5.80
CA VAL A 92 -2.14 -2.68 -6.54
C VAL A 92 -1.63 -3.81 -5.64
N VAL A 93 -1.29 -3.51 -4.38
CA VAL A 93 -0.86 -4.52 -3.40
C VAL A 93 -1.94 -5.55 -3.12
N LEU A 94 -3.18 -5.13 -2.85
CA LEU A 94 -4.28 -6.08 -2.59
C LEU A 94 -4.65 -6.85 -3.86
N LYS A 95 -4.61 -6.22 -5.04
CA LYS A 95 -4.83 -6.91 -6.31
C LYS A 95 -3.76 -7.99 -6.57
N ALA A 96 -2.50 -7.69 -6.29
CA ALA A 96 -1.40 -8.66 -6.36
C ALA A 96 -1.62 -9.83 -5.39
N GLN A 97 -2.05 -9.56 -4.16
CA GLN A 97 -2.39 -10.61 -3.18
C GLN A 97 -3.51 -11.52 -3.71
N GLN A 98 -4.55 -10.96 -4.34
CA GLN A 98 -5.63 -11.75 -4.95
C GLN A 98 -5.16 -12.69 -6.06
N MET A 99 -4.07 -12.33 -6.75
CA MET A 99 -3.41 -13.14 -7.78
C MET A 99 -2.43 -14.18 -7.21
N GLY A 100 -2.26 -14.23 -5.89
CA GLY A 100 -1.31 -15.12 -5.21
C GLY A 100 0.13 -14.61 -5.20
N LEU A 101 0.35 -13.32 -5.50
CA LEU A 101 1.67 -12.68 -5.38
C LEU A 101 1.82 -12.06 -3.99
N ASN A 102 3.05 -12.04 -3.49
CA ASN A 102 3.39 -11.40 -2.22
C ASN A 102 4.11 -10.07 -2.45
N THR A 103 4.00 -9.16 -1.49
CA THR A 103 4.48 -7.78 -1.66
C THR A 103 5.18 -7.23 -0.41
N CYS A 104 6.02 -6.22 -0.60
CA CYS A 104 6.51 -5.37 0.49
C CYS A 104 6.83 -3.96 0.01
N TRP A 105 6.28 -2.96 0.70
CA TRP A 105 6.64 -1.56 0.54
C TRP A 105 8.11 -1.32 0.94
N ALA A 106 8.87 -0.67 0.06
CA ALA A 106 10.28 -0.29 0.28
C ALA A 106 10.52 1.17 -0.13
N ALA A 107 10.93 1.99 0.84
CA ALA A 107 11.23 3.42 0.61
C ALA A 107 12.73 3.73 0.57
N MET A 108 13.50 3.13 1.47
CA MET A 108 14.94 3.38 1.62
C MET A 108 15.79 2.13 1.37
N THR A 109 15.16 0.96 1.31
CA THR A 109 15.82 -0.35 1.24
C THR A 109 15.92 -0.88 -0.18
N TYR A 110 16.18 0.00 -1.15
CA TYR A 110 16.38 -0.33 -2.55
C TYR A 110 17.28 0.71 -3.24
N SER A 111 17.88 0.31 -4.36
CA SER A 111 18.68 1.16 -5.23
C SER A 111 17.85 1.62 -6.44
N LYS A 112 17.96 2.90 -6.80
CA LYS A 112 17.27 3.46 -7.97
C LYS A 112 18.04 3.13 -9.26
N ILE A 113 17.55 2.17 -10.03
CA ILE A 113 18.15 1.79 -11.31
C ILE A 113 17.53 2.63 -12.44
N LYS A 114 18.17 3.75 -12.77
CA LYS A 114 17.61 4.77 -13.69
C LYS A 114 17.24 4.25 -15.08
N THR A 115 17.79 3.13 -15.52
CA THR A 115 17.49 2.50 -16.82
C THR A 115 16.30 1.56 -16.77
N ALA A 116 15.75 1.28 -15.59
CA ALA A 116 14.67 0.31 -15.39
C ALA A 116 13.27 0.94 -15.46
N TYR A 117 13.18 2.26 -15.36
CA TYR A 117 11.92 3.00 -15.34
C TYR A 117 12.05 4.31 -16.13
N GLU A 118 10.92 4.83 -16.59
CA GLU A 118 10.83 6.14 -17.24
C GLU A 118 10.34 7.20 -16.25
N LEU A 119 10.97 8.38 -16.25
CA LEU A 119 10.47 9.56 -15.55
C LEU A 119 10.19 10.66 -16.56
N LYS A 120 8.98 11.20 -16.53
CA LYS A 120 8.65 12.43 -17.27
C LYS A 120 9.22 13.64 -16.54
N LYS A 121 9.18 14.79 -17.23
CA LYS A 121 9.53 16.08 -16.61
C LYS A 121 8.66 16.28 -15.36
N ASP A 122 9.30 16.76 -14.29
CA ASP A 122 8.64 17.05 -13.01
C ASP A 122 8.06 15.83 -12.27
N GLU A 123 8.50 14.61 -12.59
CA GLU A 123 8.19 13.40 -11.83
C GLU A 123 9.33 12.96 -10.90
N LYS A 124 8.99 12.17 -9.88
CA LYS A 124 9.95 11.42 -9.05
C LYS A 124 9.38 10.06 -8.63
N ILE A 125 10.27 9.12 -8.30
CA ILE A 125 9.90 7.93 -7.54
C ILE A 125 9.71 8.30 -6.08
N TYR A 126 8.55 7.98 -5.54
CA TYR A 126 8.22 8.09 -4.12
C TYR A 126 8.72 6.86 -3.34
N MET A 127 8.30 5.68 -3.77
CA MET A 127 8.63 4.39 -3.15
C MET A 127 8.61 3.29 -4.22
N VAL A 128 9.07 2.09 -3.86
CA VAL A 128 8.81 0.89 -4.66
C VAL A 128 8.06 -0.14 -3.83
N ILE A 129 7.36 -1.04 -4.51
CA ILE A 129 6.70 -2.20 -3.90
C ILE A 129 7.37 -3.43 -4.50
N ALA A 130 8.19 -4.13 -3.71
CA ALA A 130 8.74 -5.42 -4.13
C ALA A 130 7.59 -6.41 -4.33
N ILE A 131 7.65 -7.21 -5.39
CA ILE A 131 6.56 -8.12 -5.78
C ILE A 131 7.11 -9.42 -6.36
N GLY A 132 6.44 -10.54 -6.09
CA GLY A 132 6.81 -11.85 -6.61
C GLY A 132 6.14 -12.98 -5.84
N TYR A 133 6.44 -14.21 -6.21
CA TYR A 133 6.05 -15.37 -5.42
C TYR A 133 6.94 -15.46 -4.19
N GLY A 134 6.35 -15.33 -3.01
CA GLY A 134 7.08 -15.40 -1.75
C GLY A 134 7.57 -16.82 -1.47
N GLU A 135 8.72 -16.94 -0.80
CA GLU A 135 9.12 -18.21 -0.16
C GLU A 135 8.23 -18.56 1.05
N ASN A 136 7.45 -17.58 1.51
CA ASN A 136 6.47 -17.68 2.58
C ASN A 136 5.37 -16.63 2.34
N GLN A 137 4.29 -16.71 3.13
CA GLN A 137 3.16 -15.77 3.07
C GLN A 137 3.34 -14.55 3.99
N GLY A 138 4.54 -14.34 4.54
CA GLY A 138 4.81 -13.32 5.55
C GLY A 138 4.23 -13.68 6.92
N ASN A 139 4.26 -12.73 7.84
CA ASN A 139 3.69 -12.89 9.18
C ASN A 139 2.79 -11.70 9.52
N PRO A 140 1.72 -11.92 10.32
CA PRO A 140 0.93 -10.83 10.87
C PRO A 140 1.81 -9.83 11.63
N HIS A 141 1.59 -8.53 11.42
CA HIS A 141 2.19 -7.50 12.25
C HIS A 141 1.36 -7.28 13.52
N LYS A 142 2.00 -6.78 14.57
CA LYS A 142 1.28 -6.35 15.78
C LYS A 142 0.53 -5.07 15.48
N SER A 143 -0.76 -5.02 15.78
CA SER A 143 -1.55 -3.80 15.63
C SER A 143 -1.81 -3.10 16.96
N LYS A 144 -2.01 -1.79 16.90
CA LYS A 144 -2.49 -1.00 18.04
C LYS A 144 -3.93 -1.37 18.37
N SER A 145 -4.43 -0.89 19.51
CA SER A 145 -5.85 -1.00 19.82
C SER A 145 -6.67 -0.07 18.92
N ALA A 146 -7.95 -0.40 18.69
CA ALA A 146 -8.85 0.45 17.91
C ALA A 146 -8.98 1.86 18.53
N SER A 147 -8.96 1.98 19.85
CA SER A 147 -9.00 3.26 20.58
C SER A 147 -7.74 4.11 20.40
N ASP A 148 -6.58 3.51 20.08
CA ASP A 148 -5.35 4.26 19.82
C ASP A 148 -5.37 4.97 18.46
N VAL A 149 -6.24 4.52 17.54
CA VAL A 149 -6.29 4.98 16.15
C VAL A 149 -7.68 5.48 15.74
N SER A 150 -8.63 5.55 16.68
CA SER A 150 -9.97 6.07 16.40
C SER A 150 -10.71 6.49 17.66
N ASN A 151 -11.83 7.20 17.49
CA ASN A 151 -12.83 7.43 18.54
C ASN A 151 -13.90 6.32 18.58
N LEU A 152 -13.58 5.11 18.13
CA LEU A 152 -14.51 3.97 18.16
C LEU A 152 -15.00 3.73 19.60
N SER A 153 -16.31 3.54 19.72
CA SER A 153 -17.01 3.26 20.97
C SER A 153 -18.01 2.10 20.78
N ASP A 154 -18.56 1.59 21.88
CA ASP A 154 -19.60 0.55 21.81
C ASP A 154 -20.86 1.03 21.08
N SER A 155 -21.14 2.34 21.10
CA SER A 155 -22.24 2.98 20.38
C SER A 155 -21.97 3.26 18.90
N SER A 156 -20.72 3.10 18.43
CA SER A 156 -20.39 3.37 17.03
C SER A 156 -21.06 2.36 16.09
N PRO A 157 -21.47 2.79 14.87
CA PRO A 157 -22.02 1.90 13.86
C PRO A 157 -21.06 0.77 13.49
N GLU A 158 -21.63 -0.38 13.16
CA GLU A 158 -20.86 -1.57 12.80
C GLU A 158 -19.95 -1.37 11.58
N TRP A 159 -20.39 -0.58 10.61
CA TRP A 159 -19.56 -0.24 9.44
C TRP A 159 -18.30 0.54 9.84
N PHE A 160 -18.38 1.43 10.85
CA PHE A 160 -17.22 2.19 11.31
C PHE A 160 -16.22 1.27 12.03
N ARG A 161 -16.72 0.35 12.85
CA ARG A 161 -15.91 -0.70 13.51
C ARG A 161 -15.15 -1.52 12.47
N LYS A 162 -15.82 -2.05 11.46
CA LYS A 162 -15.20 -2.84 10.38
C LYS A 162 -14.18 -2.03 9.58
N GLY A 163 -14.45 -0.76 9.32
CA GLY A 163 -13.49 0.15 8.68
C GLY A 163 -12.21 0.31 9.50
N VAL A 164 -12.33 0.56 10.81
CA VAL A 164 -11.17 0.68 11.72
C VAL A 164 -10.40 -0.63 11.81
N GLU A 165 -11.09 -1.77 11.92
CA GLU A 165 -10.46 -3.10 11.95
C GLU A 165 -9.67 -3.39 10.67
N ALA A 166 -10.24 -3.09 9.50
CA ALA A 166 -9.54 -3.23 8.22
C ALA A 166 -8.32 -2.29 8.12
N ALA A 167 -8.44 -1.04 8.59
CA ALA A 167 -7.35 -0.08 8.60
C ALA A 167 -6.19 -0.46 9.54
N LEU A 168 -6.46 -1.15 10.65
CA LEU A 168 -5.42 -1.70 11.54
C LEU A 168 -4.56 -2.80 10.88
N LEU A 169 -5.07 -3.42 9.82
CA LEU A 169 -4.35 -4.45 9.03
C LEU A 169 -3.57 -3.86 7.85
N ALA A 170 -3.75 -2.57 7.58
CA ALA A 170 -2.99 -1.86 6.56
C ALA A 170 -1.49 -1.83 6.92
N PRO A 171 -0.58 -2.01 5.94
CA PRO A 171 0.83 -1.77 6.17
C PRO A 171 1.08 -0.28 6.44
N THR A 172 1.94 0.03 7.40
CA THR A 172 2.43 1.40 7.61
C THR A 172 3.95 1.38 7.73
N ALA A 173 4.60 2.50 7.42
CA ALA A 173 6.05 2.59 7.50
C ALA A 173 6.54 2.19 8.90
N MET A 174 7.44 1.20 8.95
CA MET A 174 7.96 0.62 10.20
C MET A 174 6.87 0.15 11.18
N ASN A 175 5.67 -0.18 10.68
CA ASN A 175 4.48 -0.51 11.45
C ASN A 175 4.11 0.55 12.51
N GLN A 176 4.31 1.84 12.18
CA GLN A 176 4.06 2.95 13.10
C GLN A 176 2.59 3.13 13.48
N GLN A 177 1.65 2.79 12.57
CA GLN A 177 0.21 2.98 12.72
C GLN A 177 -0.14 4.37 13.28
N LYS A 178 0.42 5.40 12.64
CA LYS A 178 0.29 6.82 13.03
C LYS A 178 -0.81 7.47 12.20
N PHE A 179 -2.04 7.09 12.49
CA PHE A 179 -3.25 7.66 11.92
C PHE A 179 -4.34 7.70 13.00
N TYR A 180 -5.34 8.56 12.82
CA TYR A 180 -6.48 8.61 13.72
C TYR A 180 -7.77 8.90 12.94
N PHE A 181 -8.71 7.96 12.97
CA PHE A 181 -10.05 8.10 12.42
C PHE A 181 -10.98 8.79 13.42
N THR A 182 -11.89 9.62 12.92
CA THR A 182 -12.91 10.26 13.76
C THR A 182 -14.24 10.11 13.06
N LEU A 183 -15.16 9.39 13.69
CA LEU A 183 -16.58 9.40 13.38
C LEU A 183 -17.20 10.65 14.02
N HIS A 184 -17.84 11.48 13.21
CA HIS A 184 -18.53 12.69 13.65
C HIS A 184 -20.01 12.42 13.91
N ASP A 185 -20.67 13.32 14.66
CA ASP A 185 -22.10 13.18 15.01
C ASP A 185 -23.03 13.15 13.77
N ASP A 186 -22.60 13.75 12.66
CA ASP A 186 -23.30 13.75 11.37
C ASP A 186 -23.02 12.50 10.51
N GLN A 187 -22.39 11.48 11.09
CA GLN A 187 -21.96 10.23 10.45
C GLN A 187 -20.88 10.39 9.37
N THR A 188 -20.30 11.59 9.21
CA THR A 188 -19.12 11.76 8.37
C THR A 188 -17.88 11.22 9.08
N VAL A 189 -16.84 10.88 8.30
CA VAL A 189 -15.57 10.38 8.82
C VAL A 189 -14.43 11.26 8.37
N SER A 190 -13.54 11.63 9.29
CA SER A 190 -12.24 12.23 8.94
C SER A 190 -11.11 11.30 9.37
N VAL A 191 -9.96 11.42 8.71
CA VAL A 191 -8.73 10.73 9.12
C VAL A 191 -7.56 11.69 9.03
N LYS A 192 -6.70 11.67 10.05
CA LYS A 192 -5.47 12.48 10.08
C LYS A 192 -4.24 11.60 10.25
N SER A 193 -3.17 11.96 9.56
CA SER A 193 -1.85 11.38 9.78
C SER A 193 -1.23 11.92 11.07
N GLY A 194 -0.56 11.07 11.85
CA GLY A 194 0.30 11.48 12.95
C GLY A 194 1.68 11.96 12.47
N ILE A 195 2.54 12.33 13.43
CA ILE A 195 3.92 12.77 13.16
C ILE A 195 4.82 11.54 12.95
N GLY A 196 5.20 11.26 11.71
CA GLY A 196 6.04 10.10 11.35
C GLY A 196 6.61 10.21 9.93
N PHE A 197 7.53 9.31 9.60
CA PHE A 197 8.04 9.20 8.23
C PHE A 197 7.00 8.51 7.37
N TYR A 198 6.83 8.99 6.13
CA TYR A 198 5.87 8.46 5.16
C TYR A 198 4.40 8.48 5.63
N SER A 199 4.07 9.25 6.68
CA SER A 199 2.73 9.22 7.28
C SER A 199 1.61 9.70 6.35
N ARG A 200 1.93 10.53 5.34
CA ARG A 200 0.99 10.91 4.27
C ARG A 200 0.75 9.78 3.27
N THR A 201 1.78 9.02 2.91
CA THR A 201 1.60 7.80 2.12
C THR A 201 0.78 6.77 2.91
N ASP A 202 1.14 6.55 4.18
CA ASP A 202 0.39 5.65 5.07
C ASP A 202 -1.08 6.09 5.18
N LEU A 203 -1.38 7.39 5.16
CA LEU A 203 -2.76 7.91 5.19
C LEU A 203 -3.59 7.38 4.00
N GLY A 204 -3.01 7.36 2.80
CA GLY A 204 -3.68 6.81 1.62
C GLY A 204 -3.94 5.31 1.73
N ILE A 205 -2.95 4.56 2.23
CA ILE A 205 -3.06 3.10 2.45
C ILE A 205 -4.20 2.81 3.43
N VAL A 206 -4.23 3.48 4.59
CA VAL A 206 -5.25 3.21 5.61
C VAL A 206 -6.64 3.67 5.19
N LYS A 207 -6.75 4.75 4.39
CA LYS A 207 -8.05 5.18 3.81
C LYS A 207 -8.63 4.11 2.91
N TYR A 208 -7.81 3.51 2.05
CA TYR A 208 -8.28 2.45 1.15
C TYR A 208 -8.76 1.23 1.93
N HIS A 209 -8.00 0.80 2.96
CA HIS A 209 -8.43 -0.28 3.85
C HIS A 209 -9.73 0.04 4.59
N PHE A 210 -9.84 1.26 5.12
CA PHE A 210 -11.04 1.71 5.82
C PHE A 210 -12.26 1.65 4.90
N GLU A 211 -12.16 2.16 3.67
CA GLU A 211 -13.25 2.12 2.68
C GLU A 211 -13.72 0.70 2.39
N LEU A 212 -12.79 -0.24 2.22
CA LEU A 212 -13.12 -1.64 1.97
C LEU A 212 -13.81 -2.30 3.16
N GLY A 213 -13.36 -2.01 4.39
CA GLY A 213 -13.98 -2.55 5.61
C GLY A 213 -15.33 -1.91 5.94
N ALA A 214 -15.45 -0.60 5.76
CA ALA A 214 -16.63 0.17 6.09
C ALA A 214 -17.74 0.06 5.03
N GLY A 215 -17.40 -0.17 3.76
CA GLY A 215 -18.34 -0.01 2.65
C GLY A 215 -18.56 1.48 2.35
N THR A 216 -18.17 1.92 1.16
CA THR A 216 -18.19 3.34 0.76
C THR A 216 -19.59 3.95 0.70
N GLU A 217 -20.64 3.12 0.65
CA GLU A 217 -22.03 3.53 0.71
C GLU A 217 -22.50 3.95 2.11
N ASN A 218 -21.76 3.59 3.16
CA ASN A 218 -22.19 3.78 4.55
C ASN A 218 -21.74 5.12 5.14
N PHE A 219 -20.84 5.85 4.48
CA PHE A 219 -20.26 7.07 5.04
C PHE A 219 -19.83 8.05 3.95
N GLN A 220 -19.51 9.27 4.38
CA GLN A 220 -18.86 10.27 3.54
C GLN A 220 -17.59 10.76 4.22
N TRP A 221 -16.51 10.91 3.43
CA TRP A 221 -15.31 11.58 3.92
C TRP A 221 -15.62 13.06 4.18
N ARG A 222 -15.33 13.50 5.40
CA ARG A 222 -15.31 14.93 5.73
C ARG A 222 -14.07 15.54 5.10
N THR A 223 -14.24 16.43 4.15
CA THR A 223 -13.17 17.31 3.70
C THR A 223 -12.96 18.38 4.76
N ASP A 224 -11.74 18.50 5.27
CA ASP A 224 -11.39 19.59 6.18
C ASP A 224 -11.67 20.93 5.46
N SER A 225 -12.53 21.76 6.07
CA SER A 225 -12.77 23.16 5.70
C SER A 225 -11.67 24.06 6.24
#